data_AF-A4JNF1-F1
#
_entry.id   AF-A4JNF1-F1
#
_cell.length_a   1.000
_cell.length_b   1.000
_cell.length_c   1.000
_cell.angle_alpha   90.00
_cell.angle_beta   90.00
_cell.angle_gamma   90.00
#
_symmetry.space_group_name_H-M   'P 1'
#
loop_
_entity.id
_entity.type
_entity.pdbx_description
1 polymer ?
#
loop_
_entity_poly.entity_id
_entity_poly.type
_entity_poly.pdbx_seq_one_letter_code
_entity_poly.pdbx_strand_id
1 'polypeptide(L)'
;MHDHPVAPPETAAPHAEPPDDQSADLTVSAVTTVAPAGPGAFDAPDSAVAAAAPIVPAEPAPLPDLATMFGQCAWFRALAPEHQALVLAQSHAERHEAGDVIAQRLAPSEYWIGVHRGLLKLAIFNASGRGCTFSGVPSGGWFGEGSVIKRELRKYEVVAVQRSTVLMVPVDTFHALLDTSLPFTRFVIHQLNNRMGEFIASIQNSRLLDVDARVAQSLAQLFNAALYPDTGPSLAISQEELGMLVGVSRQRINQALQQLEKRGVLRLAYNQIEVVDLAALARVGMEQI
;
A
#
# COMPACT_ATOMS: atom_id res chain seq x y z
N MET A 1 31.30 -49.56 -5.45
CA MET A 1 30.56 -50.35 -6.45
C MET A 1 29.19 -50.67 -5.88
N HIS A 2 28.21 -49.81 -6.14
CA HIS A 2 26.78 -50.09 -5.95
C HIS A 2 26.07 -49.40 -7.12
N ASP A 3 25.51 -50.22 -8.01
CA ASP A 3 24.75 -49.84 -9.19
C ASP A 3 23.37 -49.31 -8.79
N HIS A 4 22.99 -48.15 -9.30
CA HIS A 4 21.59 -47.71 -9.34
C HIS A 4 21.10 -47.75 -10.80
N PRO A 5 19.95 -48.38 -11.10
CA PRO A 5 19.44 -48.47 -12.45
C PRO A 5 18.86 -47.14 -12.92
N VAL A 6 19.27 -46.72 -14.12
CA VAL A 6 18.79 -45.54 -14.85
C VAL A 6 17.42 -45.86 -15.45
N ALA A 7 16.43 -45.01 -15.20
CA ALA A 7 15.10 -45.09 -15.81
C ALA A 7 15.12 -44.61 -17.29
N PRO A 8 14.30 -45.18 -18.19
CA PRO A 8 14.26 -44.80 -19.60
C PRO A 8 13.52 -43.46 -19.83
N PRO A 9 13.77 -42.77 -20.96
CA PRO A 9 13.18 -41.47 -21.25
C PRO A 9 11.70 -41.56 -21.64
N GLU A 10 10.92 -40.60 -21.15
CA GLU A 10 9.48 -40.46 -21.39
C GLU A 10 9.22 -39.89 -22.80
N THR A 11 8.38 -40.59 -23.57
CA THR A 11 8.02 -40.27 -24.96
C THR A 11 7.06 -39.09 -24.99
N ALA A 12 7.44 -38.00 -25.68
CA ALA A 12 6.59 -36.83 -25.89
C ALA A 12 5.42 -37.15 -26.84
N ALA A 13 4.20 -36.84 -26.39
CA ALA A 13 2.98 -36.87 -27.21
C ALA A 13 2.84 -35.55 -28.02
N PRO A 14 2.23 -35.58 -29.22
CA PRO A 14 2.23 -34.44 -30.13
C PRO A 14 1.28 -33.30 -29.71
N HIS A 15 1.74 -32.07 -29.92
CA HIS A 15 0.96 -30.83 -29.83
C HIS A 15 -0.21 -30.84 -30.83
N ALA A 16 -1.43 -30.61 -30.33
CA ALA A 16 -2.59 -30.28 -31.15
C ALA A 16 -2.70 -28.76 -31.29
N GLU A 17 -2.69 -28.26 -32.52
CA GLU A 17 -3.01 -26.86 -32.88
C GLU A 17 -4.49 -26.54 -32.59
N PRO A 18 -4.82 -25.32 -32.13
CA PRO A 18 -6.20 -24.85 -32.09
C PRO A 18 -6.69 -24.44 -33.50
N PRO A 19 -7.97 -24.66 -33.85
CA PRO A 19 -8.50 -24.30 -35.15
C PRO A 19 -8.77 -22.79 -35.28
N ASP A 20 -8.58 -22.29 -36.51
CA ASP A 20 -8.91 -20.95 -37.00
C ASP A 20 -10.36 -20.57 -36.70
N ASP A 21 -10.57 -19.43 -36.03
CA ASP A 21 -11.89 -18.82 -35.85
C ASP A 21 -12.18 -17.87 -37.03
N GLN A 22 -13.08 -18.32 -37.91
CA GLN A 22 -13.57 -17.55 -39.03
C GLN A 22 -14.59 -16.52 -38.56
N SER A 23 -14.33 -15.27 -38.94
CA SER A 23 -15.24 -14.14 -38.94
C SER A 23 -16.66 -14.51 -39.40
N ALA A 24 -17.63 -14.38 -38.49
CA ALA A 24 -19.05 -14.39 -38.81
C ALA A 24 -19.68 -13.05 -38.43
N ASP A 25 -20.01 -12.30 -39.49
CA ASP A 25 -20.77 -11.07 -39.53
C ASP A 25 -22.21 -11.34 -39.02
N LEU A 26 -22.65 -10.66 -37.95
CA LEU A 26 -24.02 -10.74 -37.45
C LEU A 26 -24.58 -9.34 -37.25
N THR A 27 -25.54 -9.04 -38.12
CA THR A 27 -26.39 -7.86 -38.18
C THR A 27 -27.19 -7.64 -36.90
N VAL A 28 -27.05 -6.46 -36.30
CA VAL A 28 -27.81 -6.02 -35.13
C VAL A 28 -29.21 -5.60 -35.57
N SER A 29 -30.23 -6.42 -35.26
CA SER A 29 -31.64 -6.00 -35.26
C SER A 29 -32.05 -5.53 -33.86
N ALA A 30 -32.60 -4.33 -33.78
CA ALA A 30 -33.08 -3.71 -32.54
C ALA A 30 -34.31 -4.44 -32.00
N VAL A 31 -34.23 -4.91 -30.75
CA VAL A 31 -35.37 -5.42 -29.98
C VAL A 31 -35.63 -4.47 -28.81
N THR A 32 -36.75 -3.76 -28.88
CA THR A 32 -37.31 -2.94 -27.80
C THR A 32 -37.66 -3.85 -26.62
N THR A 33 -36.98 -3.68 -25.49
CA THR A 33 -37.31 -4.38 -24.24
C THR A 33 -37.91 -3.39 -23.24
N VAL A 34 -39.14 -3.69 -22.82
CA VAL A 34 -39.92 -2.98 -21.79
C VAL A 34 -39.39 -3.36 -20.41
N ALA A 35 -39.10 -2.37 -19.56
CA ALA A 35 -38.63 -2.56 -18.19
C ALA A 35 -39.80 -2.93 -17.23
N PRO A 36 -39.58 -3.78 -16.21
CA PRO A 36 -40.59 -4.06 -15.19
C PRO A 36 -40.63 -2.97 -14.10
N ALA A 37 -41.84 -2.72 -13.59
CA ALA A 37 -42.15 -1.73 -12.56
C ALA A 37 -41.49 -2.07 -11.21
N GLY A 38 -40.87 -1.05 -10.58
CA GLY A 38 -40.28 -1.15 -9.23
C GLY A 38 -41.33 -1.06 -8.11
N PRO A 39 -41.01 -1.56 -6.89
CA PRO A 39 -41.94 -1.54 -5.77
C PRO A 39 -41.94 -0.20 -5.01
N GLY A 40 -43.16 0.23 -4.66
CA GLY A 40 -43.61 1.09 -3.56
C GLY A 40 -42.64 2.03 -2.84
N ALA A 41 -42.94 3.33 -2.92
CA ALA A 41 -42.36 4.38 -2.10
C ALA A 41 -42.70 4.18 -0.60
N PHE A 42 -41.67 4.24 0.25
CA PHE A 42 -41.79 4.43 1.69
C PHE A 42 -41.47 5.91 2.00
N ASP A 43 -42.40 6.59 2.68
CA ASP A 43 -42.22 7.95 3.21
C ASP A 43 -41.10 8.00 4.25
N ALA A 44 -40.16 8.93 4.09
CA ALA A 44 -39.20 9.32 5.12
C ALA A 44 -39.51 10.76 5.58
N PRO A 45 -39.46 11.07 6.89
CA PRO A 45 -39.77 12.41 7.37
C PRO A 45 -38.64 13.41 7.11
N ASP A 46 -39.05 14.62 6.76
CA ASP A 46 -38.24 15.81 6.53
C ASP A 46 -37.36 16.16 7.76
N SER A 47 -36.04 16.10 7.58
CA SER A 47 -35.06 16.73 8.46
C SER A 47 -34.13 17.57 7.60
N ALA A 48 -34.47 18.85 7.45
CA ALA A 48 -33.66 19.85 6.77
C ALA A 48 -32.33 20.06 7.50
N VAL A 49 -31.30 19.32 7.10
CA VAL A 49 -29.90 19.65 7.39
C VAL A 49 -29.49 20.71 6.38
N ALA A 50 -29.17 21.92 6.85
CA ALA A 50 -28.67 23.00 6.01
C ALA A 50 -27.46 22.49 5.20
N ALA A 51 -27.60 22.44 3.88
CA ALA A 51 -26.53 22.05 2.98
C ALA A 51 -25.39 23.07 3.12
N ALA A 52 -24.26 22.63 3.68
CA ALA A 52 -23.03 23.41 3.66
C ALA A 52 -22.66 23.70 2.20
N ALA A 53 -22.35 24.97 1.92
CA ALA A 53 -21.94 25.41 0.59
C ALA A 53 -20.81 24.52 0.03
N PRO A 54 -20.79 24.21 -1.27
CA PRO A 54 -19.73 23.40 -1.86
C PRO A 54 -18.39 24.10 -1.64
N ILE A 55 -17.51 23.46 -0.85
CA ILE A 55 -16.12 23.84 -0.73
C ILE A 55 -15.49 23.60 -2.10
N VAL A 56 -15.32 24.68 -2.87
CA VAL A 56 -14.51 24.63 -4.10
C VAL A 56 -13.12 24.13 -3.68
N PRO A 57 -12.61 23.00 -4.21
CA PRO A 57 -11.29 22.52 -3.85
C PRO A 57 -10.27 23.61 -4.20
N ALA A 58 -9.63 24.19 -3.19
CA ALA A 58 -8.54 25.12 -3.42
C ALA A 58 -7.49 24.44 -4.30
N GLU A 59 -7.01 25.16 -5.31
CA GLU A 59 -5.97 24.69 -6.22
C GLU A 59 -4.78 24.22 -5.37
N PRO A 60 -4.31 22.97 -5.55
CA PRO A 60 -3.39 22.39 -4.59
C PRO A 60 -2.05 23.12 -4.67
N ALA A 61 -1.59 23.63 -3.53
CA ALA A 61 -0.34 24.38 -3.42
C ALA A 61 0.81 23.71 -4.19
N PRO A 62 1.73 24.49 -4.79
CA PRO A 62 2.87 23.94 -5.50
C PRO A 62 3.67 23.01 -4.58
N LEU A 63 4.24 21.95 -5.17
CA LEU A 63 5.12 21.06 -4.42
C LEU A 63 6.33 21.85 -3.88
N PRO A 64 6.77 21.58 -2.64
CA PRO A 64 8.06 22.10 -2.18
C PRO A 64 9.18 21.65 -3.12
N ASP A 65 10.29 22.37 -3.12
CA ASP A 65 11.46 21.93 -3.88
C ASP A 65 12.00 20.58 -3.35
N LEU A 66 12.73 19.87 -4.20
CA LEU A 66 13.27 18.55 -3.87
C LEU A 66 14.22 18.58 -2.67
N ALA A 67 15.03 19.64 -2.53
CA ALA A 67 15.97 19.75 -1.41
C ALA A 67 15.24 19.85 -0.07
N THR A 68 14.13 20.59 -0.03
CA THR A 68 13.25 20.69 1.14
C THR A 68 12.61 19.34 1.47
N MET A 69 12.11 18.60 0.47
CA MET A 69 11.46 17.30 0.70
C MET A 69 12.47 16.23 1.14
N PHE A 70 13.57 16.07 0.40
CA PHE A 70 14.63 15.12 0.77
C PHE A 70 15.34 15.51 2.08
N GLY A 71 15.41 16.81 2.40
CA GLY A 71 15.94 17.31 3.67
C GLY A 71 15.20 16.78 4.90
N GLN A 72 13.95 16.30 4.76
CA GLN A 72 13.20 15.65 5.83
C GLN A 72 13.57 14.17 6.01
N CYS A 73 14.15 13.53 5.00
CA CYS A 73 14.59 12.14 5.07
C CYS A 73 15.90 12.00 5.85
N ALA A 74 15.88 11.20 6.92
CA ALA A 74 17.06 10.98 7.76
C ALA A 74 18.25 10.38 6.99
N TRP A 75 17.99 9.46 6.06
CA TRP A 75 19.02 8.86 5.22
C TRP A 75 19.71 9.88 4.32
N PHE A 76 18.95 10.85 3.77
CA PHE A 76 19.47 11.89 2.89
C PHE A 76 20.35 12.89 3.66
N ARG A 77 19.91 13.32 4.86
CA ARG A 77 20.70 14.20 5.73
C ARG A 77 22.03 13.58 6.16
N ALA A 78 22.11 12.25 6.23
CA ALA A 78 23.31 11.53 6.61
C ALA A 78 24.31 11.34 5.45
N LEU A 79 23.93 11.69 4.21
CA LEU A 79 24.80 11.59 3.04
C LEU A 79 25.87 12.68 3.03
N ALA A 80 27.02 12.37 2.41
CA ALA A 80 28.00 13.39 2.03
C ALA A 80 27.39 14.35 0.98
N PRO A 81 27.87 15.61 0.88
CA PRO A 81 27.30 16.60 -0.05
C PRO A 81 27.26 16.15 -1.52
N GLU A 82 28.26 15.40 -1.98
CA GLU A 82 28.30 14.84 -3.35
C GLU A 82 27.18 13.83 -3.62
N HIS A 83 26.87 12.97 -2.64
CA HIS A 83 25.78 12.01 -2.69
C HIS A 83 24.42 12.70 -2.59
N GLN A 84 24.30 13.78 -1.80
CA GLN A 84 23.09 14.61 -1.77
C GLN A 84 22.85 15.27 -3.13
N ALA A 85 23.89 15.86 -3.73
CA ALA A 85 23.82 16.47 -5.05
C ALA A 85 23.40 15.45 -6.12
N LEU A 86 23.95 14.23 -6.07
CA LEU A 86 23.54 13.13 -6.96
C LEU A 86 22.04 12.83 -6.84
N VAL A 87 21.53 12.65 -5.61
CA VAL A 87 20.10 12.38 -5.38
C VAL A 87 19.23 13.51 -5.93
N LEU A 88 19.56 14.76 -5.61
CA LEU A 88 18.79 15.92 -6.06
C LEU A 88 18.81 16.12 -7.58
N ALA A 89 19.91 15.73 -8.24
CA ALA A 89 20.05 15.85 -9.68
C ALA A 89 19.29 14.76 -10.47
N GLN A 90 19.11 13.57 -9.88
CA GLN A 90 18.58 12.40 -10.58
C GLN A 90 17.15 12.03 -10.16
N SER A 91 16.72 12.47 -8.98
CA SER A 91 15.40 12.11 -8.43
C SER A 91 14.35 13.16 -8.76
N HIS A 92 13.09 12.77 -8.67
CA HIS A 92 11.96 13.68 -8.83
C HIS A 92 10.85 13.38 -7.82
N ALA A 93 9.83 14.23 -7.81
CA ALA A 93 8.63 14.05 -7.00
C ALA A 93 7.39 14.06 -7.88
N GLU A 94 6.41 13.23 -7.52
CA GLU A 94 5.14 13.11 -8.23
C GLU A 94 3.98 13.30 -7.26
N ARG A 95 2.88 13.85 -7.75
CA ARG A 95 1.62 13.93 -7.02
C ARG A 95 0.63 12.94 -7.64
N HIS A 96 0.01 12.17 -6.79
CA HIS A 96 -0.95 11.12 -7.13
C HIS A 96 -2.25 11.35 -6.35
N GLU A 97 -3.38 11.22 -7.01
CA GLU A 97 -4.70 11.21 -6.38
C GLU A 97 -5.05 9.83 -5.82
N ALA A 98 -6.11 9.73 -5.02
CA ALA A 98 -6.56 8.45 -4.50
C ALA A 98 -6.97 7.51 -5.65
N GLY A 99 -6.43 6.29 -5.65
CA GLY A 99 -6.67 5.28 -6.67
C GLY A 99 -5.61 5.22 -7.78
N ASP A 100 -4.74 6.23 -7.89
CA ASP A 100 -3.68 6.24 -8.90
C ASP A 100 -2.69 5.09 -8.67
N VAL A 101 -2.30 4.42 -9.76
CA VAL A 101 -1.30 3.36 -9.76
C VAL A 101 0.07 3.98 -10.04
N ILE A 102 0.91 4.04 -9.02
CA ILE A 102 2.27 4.60 -9.07
C ILE A 102 3.25 3.61 -9.71
N ALA A 103 3.05 2.32 -9.45
CA ALA A 103 3.88 1.29 -10.04
C ALA A 103 3.09 0.01 -10.28
N GLN A 104 3.23 -0.55 -11.47
CA GLN A 104 2.56 -1.78 -11.86
C GLN A 104 3.31 -3.03 -11.40
N ARG A 105 2.55 -4.07 -11.07
CA ARG A 105 3.07 -5.40 -10.82
C ARG A 105 3.67 -5.96 -12.11
N LEU A 106 4.76 -6.72 -11.98
CA LEU A 106 5.51 -7.31 -13.08
C LEU A 106 6.14 -6.29 -14.05
N ALA A 107 6.11 -4.99 -13.73
CA ALA A 107 6.91 -3.99 -14.42
C ALA A 107 8.33 -3.90 -13.83
N PRO A 108 9.32 -3.41 -14.60
CA PRO A 108 10.66 -3.12 -14.08
C PRO A 108 10.64 -2.20 -12.85
N SER A 109 11.54 -2.47 -11.90
CA SER A 109 11.70 -1.65 -10.70
C SER A 109 12.65 -0.49 -10.97
N GLU A 110 12.17 0.51 -11.71
CA GLU A 110 12.98 1.66 -12.14
C GLU A 110 13.32 2.65 -11.01
N TYR A 111 12.52 2.63 -9.94
CA TYR A 111 12.65 3.57 -8.82
C TYR A 111 12.50 2.88 -7.46
N TRP A 112 13.32 3.33 -6.51
CA TRP A 112 13.06 3.21 -5.09
C TRP A 112 12.15 4.37 -4.66
N ILE A 113 11.09 4.05 -3.92
CA ILE A 113 9.94 4.95 -3.75
C ILE A 113 9.80 5.35 -2.28
N GLY A 114 9.66 6.66 -2.05
CA GLY A 114 9.41 7.26 -0.74
C GLY A 114 8.09 8.02 -0.70
N VAL A 115 7.38 7.96 0.43
CA VAL A 115 6.14 8.71 0.64
C VAL A 115 6.47 9.99 1.41
N HIS A 116 6.53 11.14 0.74
CA HIS A 116 6.75 12.41 1.42
C HIS A 116 5.50 12.82 2.22
N ARG A 117 4.32 12.67 1.62
CA ARG A 117 3.03 12.92 2.26
C ARG A 117 1.98 11.99 1.70
N GLY A 118 1.07 11.51 2.55
CA GLY A 118 -0.07 10.68 2.16
C GLY A 118 0.09 9.24 2.65
N LEU A 119 -0.57 8.32 1.94
CA LEU A 119 -0.59 6.89 2.25
C LEU A 119 -0.68 6.12 0.94
N LEU A 120 0.30 5.24 0.71
CA LEU A 120 0.29 4.27 -0.37
C LEU A 120 -0.04 2.88 0.17
N LYS A 121 -0.47 1.97 -0.70
CA LYS A 121 -0.61 0.55 -0.39
C LYS A 121 0.16 -0.32 -1.39
N LEU A 122 0.69 -1.43 -0.87
CA LEU A 122 1.32 -2.47 -1.66
C LEU A 122 0.31 -3.60 -1.82
N ALA A 123 -0.19 -3.82 -3.02
CA ALA A 123 -1.31 -4.73 -3.25
C ALA A 123 -1.09 -5.65 -4.45
N ILE A 124 -1.79 -6.79 -4.45
CA ILE A 124 -1.96 -7.64 -5.64
C ILE A 124 -3.44 -7.83 -5.85
N PHE A 125 -3.89 -7.69 -7.10
CA PHE A 125 -5.23 -8.04 -7.53
C PHE A 125 -5.17 -9.21 -8.51
N ASN A 126 -6.20 -10.06 -8.51
CA ASN A 126 -6.41 -11.06 -9.55
C ASN A 126 -7.26 -10.48 -10.69
N ALA A 127 -7.47 -11.26 -11.76
CA ALA A 127 -8.27 -10.85 -12.91
C ALA A 127 -9.74 -10.49 -12.58
N SER A 128 -10.28 -10.97 -11.46
CA SER A 128 -11.62 -10.64 -11.00
C SER A 128 -11.66 -9.39 -10.10
N GLY A 129 -10.56 -8.66 -9.96
CA GLY A 129 -10.43 -7.50 -9.08
C GLY A 129 -10.34 -7.83 -7.59
N ARG A 130 -10.31 -9.12 -7.21
CA ARG A 130 -10.12 -9.53 -5.82
C ARG A 130 -8.64 -9.41 -5.49
N GLY A 131 -8.32 -8.58 -4.51
CA GLY A 131 -6.94 -8.34 -4.12
C GLY A 131 -6.63 -8.62 -2.65
N CYS A 132 -5.33 -8.52 -2.36
CA CYS A 132 -4.75 -8.56 -1.04
C CYS A 132 -3.84 -7.35 -0.90
N THR A 133 -3.98 -6.59 0.18
CA THR A 133 -3.03 -5.54 0.55
C THR A 133 -2.02 -6.14 1.53
N PHE A 134 -0.74 -6.06 1.19
CA PHE A 134 0.34 -6.57 2.04
C PHE A 134 0.72 -5.59 3.14
N SER A 135 0.73 -4.30 2.81
CA SER A 135 1.22 -3.24 3.70
C SER A 135 0.71 -1.89 3.22
N GLY A 136 0.40 -1.02 4.19
CA GLY A 136 0.27 0.41 3.96
C GLY A 136 1.60 1.10 4.22
N VAL A 137 1.95 2.09 3.41
CA VAL A 137 3.14 2.90 3.57
C VAL A 137 2.73 4.36 3.78
N PRO A 138 2.66 4.83 5.02
CA PRO A 138 2.37 6.23 5.34
C PRO A 138 3.59 7.13 5.13
N SER A 139 3.41 8.41 5.46
CA SER A 139 4.41 9.46 5.27
C SER A 139 5.74 9.16 6.00
N GLY A 140 6.86 9.50 5.37
CA GLY A 140 8.21 9.14 5.80
C GLY A 140 8.64 7.73 5.39
N GLY A 141 7.70 6.90 4.93
CA GLY A 141 7.97 5.51 4.53
C GLY A 141 8.70 5.37 3.20
N TRP A 142 9.69 4.49 3.18
CA TRP A 142 10.39 4.03 1.98
C TRP A 142 10.19 2.53 1.76
N PHE A 143 10.10 2.12 0.49
CA PHE A 143 9.84 0.73 0.12
C PHE A 143 10.28 0.40 -1.31
N GLY A 144 10.26 -0.89 -1.63
CA GLY A 144 10.61 -1.42 -2.96
C GLY A 144 12.06 -1.87 -3.07
N GLU A 145 12.85 -1.74 -2.00
CA GLU A 145 14.27 -2.09 -1.91
C GLU A 145 14.52 -3.51 -2.40
N GLY A 146 13.66 -4.46 -2.01
CA GLY A 146 13.82 -5.86 -2.37
C GLY A 146 13.91 -6.09 -3.89
N SER A 147 13.07 -5.40 -4.67
CA SER A 147 13.08 -5.54 -6.13
C SER A 147 14.15 -4.67 -6.80
N VAL A 148 14.43 -3.48 -6.25
CA VAL A 148 15.49 -2.58 -6.71
C VAL A 148 16.88 -3.21 -6.54
N ILE A 149 17.18 -3.77 -5.37
CA ILE A 149 18.46 -4.45 -5.06
C ILE A 149 18.72 -5.60 -6.02
N LYS A 150 17.70 -6.41 -6.30
CA LYS A 150 17.82 -7.59 -7.18
C LYS A 150 17.67 -7.26 -8.67
N ARG A 151 17.37 -6.00 -9.03
CA ARG A 151 16.99 -5.56 -10.38
C ARG A 151 15.92 -6.46 -11.01
N GLU A 152 14.91 -6.83 -10.20
CA GLU A 152 13.82 -7.71 -10.65
C GLU A 152 12.51 -6.95 -10.91
N LEU A 153 11.57 -7.62 -11.58
CA LEU A 153 10.22 -7.11 -11.75
C LEU A 153 9.51 -6.96 -10.41
N ARG A 154 8.71 -5.90 -10.27
CA ARG A 154 7.92 -5.65 -9.06
C ARG A 154 6.96 -6.79 -8.78
N LYS A 155 6.89 -7.21 -7.52
CA LYS A 155 6.02 -8.33 -7.09
C LYS A 155 4.58 -7.92 -6.80
N TYR A 156 4.35 -6.63 -6.60
CA TYR A 156 3.06 -6.01 -6.23
C TYR A 156 2.87 -4.69 -6.99
N GLU A 157 1.63 -4.22 -6.99
CA GLU A 157 1.26 -2.87 -7.40
C GLU A 157 1.42 -1.90 -6.23
N VAL A 158 1.65 -0.64 -6.59
CA VAL A 158 1.73 0.48 -5.65
C VAL A 158 0.60 1.44 -5.99
N VAL A 159 -0.32 1.62 -5.06
CA VAL A 159 -1.55 2.42 -5.29
C VAL A 159 -1.67 3.49 -4.22
N ALA A 160 -2.05 4.70 -4.61
CA ALA A 160 -2.35 5.78 -3.67
C ALA A 160 -3.70 5.50 -2.98
N VAL A 161 -3.71 5.46 -1.65
CA VAL A 161 -4.94 5.33 -0.85
C VAL A 161 -5.63 6.68 -0.68
N GLN A 162 -4.84 7.74 -0.66
CA GLN A 162 -5.26 9.12 -0.62
C GLN A 162 -4.32 9.97 -1.49
N ARG A 163 -4.66 11.25 -1.69
CA ARG A 163 -3.75 12.19 -2.34
C ARG A 163 -2.37 12.13 -1.67
N SER A 164 -1.36 11.82 -2.48
CA SER A 164 -0.01 11.55 -2.01
C SER A 164 1.03 12.31 -2.82
N THR A 165 2.12 12.68 -2.16
CA THR A 165 3.35 13.18 -2.76
C THR A 165 4.42 12.13 -2.58
N VAL A 166 4.98 11.68 -3.69
CA VAL A 166 5.86 10.52 -3.78
C VAL A 166 7.22 10.95 -4.30
N LEU A 167 8.29 10.50 -3.67
CA LEU A 167 9.67 10.71 -4.07
C LEU A 167 10.16 9.49 -4.84
N MET A 168 10.78 9.74 -6.00
CA MET A 168 11.21 8.72 -6.95
C MET A 168 12.73 8.79 -7.09
N VAL A 169 13.45 7.83 -6.50
CA VAL A 169 14.91 7.72 -6.61
C VAL A 169 15.25 6.66 -7.66
N PRO A 170 15.92 7.00 -8.78
CA PRO A 170 16.23 6.03 -9.82
C PRO A 170 17.06 4.86 -9.31
N VAL A 171 16.81 3.67 -9.84
CA VAL A 171 17.50 2.43 -9.48
C VAL A 171 19.02 2.57 -9.53
N ASP A 172 19.58 3.22 -10.55
CA ASP A 172 21.03 3.38 -10.67
C ASP A 172 21.60 4.38 -9.65
N THR A 173 20.83 5.41 -9.26
CA THR A 173 21.21 6.30 -8.15
C THR A 173 21.20 5.55 -6.83
N PHE A 174 20.19 4.71 -6.59
CA PHE A 174 20.11 3.86 -5.41
C PHE A 174 21.30 2.89 -5.31
N HIS A 175 21.67 2.23 -6.42
CA HIS A 175 22.82 1.32 -6.47
C HIS A 175 24.14 2.07 -6.28
N ALA A 176 24.33 3.22 -6.92
CA ALA A 176 25.50 4.06 -6.70
C ALA A 176 25.68 4.40 -5.21
N LEU A 177 24.60 4.82 -4.53
CA LEU A 177 24.65 5.10 -3.10
C LEU A 177 24.91 3.86 -2.25
N LEU A 178 24.37 2.69 -2.60
CA LEU A 178 24.66 1.44 -1.89
C LEU A 178 26.14 1.08 -1.96
N ASP A 179 26.78 1.35 -3.09
CA ASP A 179 28.19 1.02 -3.34
C ASP A 179 29.14 2.04 -2.71
N THR A 180 28.76 3.32 -2.64
CA THR A 180 29.68 4.42 -2.28
C THR A 180 29.35 5.15 -0.98
N SER A 181 28.16 4.97 -0.39
CA SER A 181 27.73 5.68 0.81
C SER A 181 27.43 4.74 1.98
N LEU A 182 28.41 4.55 2.87
CA LEU A 182 28.24 3.73 4.08
C LEU A 182 27.03 4.13 4.96
N PRO A 183 26.71 5.42 5.17
CA PRO A 183 25.47 5.81 5.86
C PRO A 183 24.21 5.31 5.17
N PHE A 184 24.16 5.37 3.83
CA PHE A 184 23.02 4.89 3.05
C PHE A 184 22.89 3.37 3.12
N THR A 185 23.99 2.64 2.92
CA THR A 185 24.02 1.16 3.02
C THR A 185 23.52 0.70 4.39
N ARG A 186 23.97 1.35 5.48
CA ARG A 186 23.49 1.06 6.83
C ARG A 186 22.00 1.35 6.99
N PHE A 187 21.51 2.47 6.45
CA PHE A 187 20.09 2.79 6.46
C PHE A 187 19.27 1.70 5.77
N VAL A 188 19.65 1.27 4.56
CA VAL A 188 18.93 0.21 3.81
C VAL A 188 18.93 -1.11 4.59
N ILE A 189 20.05 -1.50 5.19
CA ILE A 189 20.13 -2.72 6.02
C ILE A 189 19.18 -2.64 7.22
N HIS A 190 19.17 -1.51 7.93
CA HIS A 190 18.23 -1.30 9.03
C HIS A 190 16.78 -1.31 8.56
N GLN A 191 16.50 -0.73 7.39
CA GLN A 191 15.15 -0.72 6.84
C GLN A 191 14.64 -2.13 6.52
N LEU A 192 15.48 -2.96 5.88
CA LEU A 192 15.18 -4.36 5.61
C LEU A 192 14.94 -5.16 6.90
N ASN A 193 15.76 -4.94 7.94
CA ASN A 193 15.61 -5.62 9.22
C ASN A 193 14.29 -5.23 9.92
N ASN A 194 13.97 -3.94 9.97
CA ASN A 194 12.72 -3.45 10.55
C ASN A 194 11.50 -4.01 9.79
N ARG A 195 11.56 -4.03 8.45
CA ARG A 195 10.49 -4.58 7.61
C ARG A 195 10.32 -6.09 7.81
N MET A 196 11.41 -6.83 7.95
CA MET A 196 11.35 -8.26 8.29
C MET A 196 10.67 -8.49 9.64
N GLY A 197 10.94 -7.64 10.64
CA GLY A 197 10.24 -7.63 11.92
C GLY A 197 8.72 -7.42 11.76
N GLU A 198 8.29 -6.44 10.96
CA GLU A 198 6.86 -6.22 10.67
C GLU A 198 6.21 -7.43 10.00
N PHE A 199 6.89 -8.07 9.05
CA PHE A 199 6.35 -9.26 8.37
C PHE A 199 6.23 -10.47 9.32
N ILE A 200 7.23 -10.71 10.16
CA ILE A 200 7.16 -11.78 11.17
C ILE A 200 6.00 -11.52 12.14
N ALA A 201 5.87 -10.28 12.63
CA ALA A 201 4.77 -9.87 13.50
C ALA A 201 3.40 -10.03 12.79
N SER A 202 3.28 -9.64 11.52
CA SER A 202 2.04 -9.80 10.75
C SER A 202 1.63 -11.28 10.61
N ILE A 203 2.59 -12.17 10.35
CA ILE A 203 2.34 -13.62 10.31
C ILE A 203 1.87 -14.13 11.67
N GLN A 204 2.58 -13.79 12.75
CA GLN A 204 2.20 -14.16 14.12
C GLN A 204 0.78 -13.68 14.44
N ASN A 205 0.50 -12.40 14.18
CA ASN A 205 -0.77 -11.77 14.45
C ASN A 205 -1.90 -12.45 13.68
N SER A 206 -1.69 -12.80 12.42
CA SER A 206 -2.71 -13.50 11.62
C SER A 206 -3.08 -14.89 12.15
N ARG A 207 -2.17 -15.54 12.89
CA ARG A 207 -2.32 -16.92 13.39
C ARG A 207 -2.79 -17.00 14.84
N LEU A 208 -2.37 -16.07 15.68
CA LEU A 208 -2.56 -16.15 17.13
C LEU A 208 -3.59 -15.15 17.65
N LEU A 209 -3.73 -13.98 17.01
CA LEU A 209 -4.55 -12.91 17.54
C LEU A 209 -6.00 -12.99 17.05
N ASP A 210 -6.91 -12.69 17.97
CA ASP A 210 -8.30 -12.40 17.67
C ASP A 210 -8.43 -11.15 16.79
N VAL A 211 -9.56 -11.01 16.10
CA VAL A 211 -9.74 -9.96 15.08
C VAL A 211 -9.55 -8.54 15.63
N ASP A 212 -10.01 -8.24 16.84
CA ASP A 212 -9.85 -6.90 17.42
C ASP A 212 -8.37 -6.58 17.69
N ALA A 213 -7.62 -7.58 18.17
CA ALA A 213 -6.19 -7.46 18.37
C ALA A 213 -5.43 -7.36 17.04
N ARG A 214 -5.82 -8.11 16.02
CA ARG A 214 -5.26 -7.98 14.67
C ARG A 214 -5.45 -6.58 14.09
N VAL A 215 -6.64 -5.98 14.26
CA VAL A 215 -6.92 -4.61 13.81
C VAL A 215 -6.04 -3.62 14.56
N ALA A 216 -5.95 -3.74 15.89
CA ALA A 216 -5.12 -2.86 16.71
C ALA A 216 -3.63 -2.94 16.32
N GLN A 217 -3.09 -4.15 16.18
CA GLN A 217 -1.70 -4.37 15.81
C GLN A 217 -1.39 -3.89 14.38
N SER A 218 -2.29 -4.15 13.42
CA SER A 218 -2.09 -3.68 12.04
C SER A 218 -2.13 -2.16 11.96
N LEU A 219 -2.99 -1.51 12.74
CA LEU A 219 -3.01 -0.06 12.85
C LEU A 219 -1.73 0.46 13.50
N ALA A 220 -1.27 -0.14 14.60
CA ALA A 220 -0.03 0.24 15.29
C ALA A 220 1.21 0.15 14.38
N GLN A 221 1.28 -0.85 13.50
CA GLN A 221 2.36 -0.98 12.52
C GLN A 221 2.48 0.25 11.61
N LEU A 222 1.37 0.90 11.23
CA LEU A 222 1.41 2.12 10.40
C LEU A 222 2.06 3.32 11.10
N PHE A 223 2.29 3.25 12.41
CA PHE A 223 2.96 4.28 13.23
C PHE A 223 4.35 3.84 13.70
N ASN A 224 4.94 2.81 13.06
CA ASN A 224 6.29 2.37 13.37
C ASN A 224 7.30 3.49 13.08
N ALA A 225 7.83 4.13 14.13
CA ALA A 225 8.73 5.28 14.01
C ALA A 225 10.04 4.98 13.26
N ALA A 226 10.46 3.71 13.17
CA ALA A 226 11.68 3.33 12.46
C ALA A 226 11.47 3.16 10.94
N LEU A 227 10.22 2.96 10.51
CA LEU A 227 9.84 2.81 9.11
C LEU A 227 9.10 4.04 8.58
N TYR A 228 8.30 4.69 9.42
CA TYR A 228 7.39 5.77 9.06
C TYR A 228 7.54 6.93 10.07
N PRO A 229 8.72 7.58 10.12
CA PRO A 229 9.04 8.58 11.14
C PRO A 229 8.14 9.82 11.07
N ASP A 230 7.52 10.07 9.92
CA ASP A 230 6.69 11.24 9.65
C ASP A 230 5.19 10.93 9.72
N THR A 231 4.81 9.71 10.15
CA THR A 231 3.42 9.39 10.48
C THR A 231 3.01 10.18 11.71
N GLY A 232 2.27 11.28 11.50
CA GLY A 232 1.61 12.01 12.59
C GLY A 232 0.58 11.15 13.34
N PRO A 233 -0.09 11.67 14.38
CA PRO A 233 -0.99 10.88 15.22
C PRO A 233 -2.27 10.43 14.50
N SER A 234 -2.54 10.96 13.30
CA SER A 234 -3.75 10.67 12.55
C SER A 234 -3.44 10.13 11.16
N LEU A 235 -4.21 9.12 10.76
CA LEU A 235 -4.15 8.54 9.43
C LEU A 235 -5.50 8.72 8.73
N ALA A 236 -5.48 9.35 7.56
CA ALA A 236 -6.63 9.40 6.68
C ALA A 236 -6.71 8.07 5.90
N ILE A 237 -7.50 7.13 6.44
CA ILE A 237 -7.71 5.81 5.89
C ILE A 237 -9.17 5.41 6.10
N SER A 238 -9.79 4.84 5.07
CA SER A 238 -11.15 4.34 5.18
C SER A 238 -11.18 2.99 5.93
N GLN A 239 -12.32 2.67 6.53
CA GLN A 239 -12.51 1.35 7.16
C GLN A 239 -12.46 0.20 6.15
N GLU A 240 -12.76 0.49 4.89
CA GLU A 240 -12.66 -0.48 3.79
C GLU A 240 -11.19 -0.77 3.43
N GLU A 241 -10.37 0.28 3.31
CA GLU A 241 -8.93 0.16 3.09
C GLU A 241 -8.24 -0.53 4.26
N LEU A 242 -8.60 -0.18 5.50
CA LEU A 242 -8.11 -0.90 6.68
C LEU A 242 -8.57 -2.36 6.67
N GLY A 243 -9.78 -2.65 6.20
CA GLY A 243 -10.29 -4.01 6.03
C GLY A 243 -9.46 -4.84 5.06
N MET A 244 -9.07 -4.24 3.93
CA MET A 244 -8.17 -4.88 2.95
C MET A 244 -6.77 -5.10 3.52
N LEU A 245 -6.25 -4.18 4.33
CA LEU A 245 -4.95 -4.31 4.99
C LEU A 245 -4.94 -5.42 6.04
N VAL A 246 -5.99 -5.50 6.87
CA VAL A 246 -6.09 -6.50 7.95
C VAL A 246 -6.56 -7.86 7.42
N GLY A 247 -7.27 -7.88 6.28
CA GLY A 247 -7.90 -9.07 5.72
C GLY A 247 -9.22 -9.44 6.41
N VAL A 248 -10.03 -8.46 6.77
CA VAL A 248 -11.36 -8.66 7.39
C VAL A 248 -12.41 -7.71 6.80
N SER A 249 -13.70 -8.02 6.97
CA SER A 249 -14.77 -7.21 6.38
C SER A 249 -14.84 -5.81 7.01
N ARG A 250 -15.32 -4.83 6.23
CA ARG A 250 -15.57 -3.45 6.70
C ARG A 250 -16.45 -3.41 7.96
N GLN A 251 -17.49 -4.24 8.03
CA GLN A 251 -18.35 -4.33 9.22
C GLN A 251 -17.56 -4.78 10.45
N ARG A 252 -16.67 -5.77 10.30
CA ARG A 252 -15.85 -6.25 11.41
C ARG A 252 -14.79 -5.23 11.83
N ILE A 253 -14.20 -4.50 10.88
CA ILE A 253 -13.33 -3.34 11.16
C ILE A 253 -14.08 -2.30 11.98
N ASN A 254 -15.28 -1.91 11.55
CA ASN A 254 -16.09 -0.91 12.25
C ASN A 254 -16.32 -1.29 13.72
N GLN A 255 -16.71 -2.55 13.97
CA GLN A 255 -16.89 -3.07 15.32
C GLN A 255 -15.59 -3.03 16.14
N ALA A 256 -14.46 -3.49 15.58
CA ALA A 256 -13.17 -3.47 16.26
C ALA A 256 -12.74 -2.05 16.61
N LEU A 257 -12.85 -1.11 15.66
CA LEU A 257 -12.52 0.30 15.87
C LEU A 257 -13.39 0.96 16.95
N GLN A 258 -14.70 0.68 16.99
CA GLN A 258 -15.56 1.17 18.07
C GLN A 258 -15.14 0.64 19.45
N GLN A 259 -14.69 -0.61 19.54
CA GLN A 259 -14.20 -1.15 20.81
C GLN A 259 -12.87 -0.52 21.23
N LEU A 260 -11.96 -0.27 20.29
CA LEU A 260 -10.72 0.44 20.55
C LEU A 260 -10.97 1.91 20.96
N GLU A 261 -11.93 2.58 20.32
CA GLU A 261 -12.37 3.92 20.71
C GLU A 261 -12.96 3.96 22.13
N LYS A 262 -13.83 3.00 22.48
CA LYS A 262 -14.38 2.87 23.85
C LYS A 262 -13.31 2.64 24.91
N ARG A 263 -12.20 2.00 24.54
CA ARG A 263 -11.01 1.81 25.40
C ARG A 263 -10.13 3.07 25.49
N GLY A 264 -10.43 4.11 24.72
CA GLY A 264 -9.69 5.37 24.71
C GLY A 264 -8.35 5.33 24.00
N VAL A 265 -8.03 4.26 23.23
CA VAL A 265 -6.72 4.14 22.56
C VAL A 265 -6.67 4.88 21.23
N LEU A 266 -7.83 5.16 20.63
CA LEU A 266 -7.98 5.91 19.38
C LEU A 266 -9.27 6.74 19.40
N ARG A 267 -9.38 7.67 18.46
CA ARG A 267 -10.59 8.43 18.13
C ARG A 267 -10.91 8.29 16.65
N LEU A 268 -12.20 8.14 16.34
CA LEU A 268 -12.70 8.04 14.98
C LEU A 268 -13.24 9.39 14.51
N ALA A 269 -12.85 9.77 13.29
CA ALA A 269 -13.39 10.90 12.57
C ALA A 269 -13.76 10.47 11.14
N TYR A 270 -14.41 11.36 10.38
CA TYR A 270 -14.79 11.04 9.00
C TYR A 270 -13.55 10.73 8.15
N ASN A 271 -13.47 9.48 7.66
CA ASN A 271 -12.34 8.95 6.87
C ASN A 271 -10.96 9.12 7.53
N GLN A 272 -10.91 9.20 8.85
CA GLN A 272 -9.69 9.43 9.61
C GLN A 272 -9.71 8.67 10.94
N ILE A 273 -8.56 8.13 11.31
CA ILE A 273 -8.33 7.48 12.60
C ILE A 273 -7.20 8.24 13.29
N GLU A 274 -7.45 8.76 14.48
CA GLU A 274 -6.44 9.38 15.35
C GLU A 274 -6.05 8.40 16.45
N VAL A 275 -4.77 8.04 16.53
CA VAL A 275 -4.22 7.21 17.60
C VAL A 275 -3.89 8.11 18.78
N VAL A 276 -4.63 7.92 19.88
CA VAL A 276 -4.51 8.74 21.10
C VAL A 276 -3.39 8.20 21.99
N ASP A 277 -3.27 6.87 22.10
CA ASP A 277 -2.21 6.21 22.84
C ASP A 277 -1.65 5.05 22.01
N LEU A 278 -0.57 5.34 21.28
CA LEU A 278 0.11 4.34 20.44
C LEU A 278 0.68 3.19 21.27
N ALA A 279 1.15 3.45 22.48
CA ALA A 279 1.72 2.41 23.34
C ALA A 279 0.62 1.47 23.85
N ALA A 280 -0.56 1.99 24.20
CA ALA A 280 -1.70 1.17 24.56
C ALA A 280 -2.27 0.40 23.35
N LEU A 281 -2.31 1.04 22.17
CA LEU A 281 -2.72 0.38 20.93
C LEU A 281 -1.80 -0.81 20.60
N ALA A 282 -0.48 -0.61 20.69
CA ALA A 282 0.53 -1.64 20.44
C ALA A 282 0.53 -2.77 21.50
N ARG A 283 -0.07 -2.56 22.68
CA ARG A 283 -0.21 -3.59 23.72
C ARG A 283 -1.47 -4.45 23.55
N VAL A 284 -2.42 -4.08 22.69
CA VAL A 284 -3.67 -4.83 22.54
C VAL A 284 -3.39 -6.24 22.01
N GLY A 285 -3.86 -7.27 22.73
CA GLY A 285 -3.73 -8.67 22.33
C GLY A 285 -2.37 -9.29 22.64
N MET A 286 -1.47 -8.57 23.33
CA MET A 286 -0.19 -9.14 23.75
C MET A 286 -0.34 -10.31 24.71
N GLU A 287 -1.47 -10.39 25.43
CA GLU A 287 -1.84 -11.52 26.27
C GLU A 287 -2.23 -12.80 25.50
N GLN A 288 -2.37 -12.72 24.17
CA GLN A 288 -2.80 -13.82 23.29
C GLN A 288 -1.62 -14.50 22.56
N ILE A 289 -0.39 -14.02 22.78
CA ILE A 289 0.86 -14.50 22.17
C ILE A 289 1.66 -15.25 23.24
#